data_AF-A0A3D9URI0-F1
#
_entry.id   AF-A0A3D9URI0-F1
#
_cell.length_a   1.000
_cell.length_b   1.000
_cell.length_c   1.000
_cell.angle_alpha   90.00
_cell.angle_beta   90.00
_cell.angle_gamma   90.00
#
_symmetry.space_group_name_H-M   'P 1'
#
loop_
_entity.id
_entity.type
_entity.pdbx_description
1 polymer ?
#
loop_
_entity_poly.entity_id
_entity_poly.type
_entity_poly.pdbx_seq_one_letter_code
_entity_poly.pdbx_strand_id
1 'polypeptide(L)'
;MSTVQLDGTWAAQLASPYVGAVDTLIQPTPFTATDIYNQHQRLKSDPRFSTYGVILLRQNDFGKRSSDGREIWVTLALLDASSADQVRAWCRTTFASEGANYTNFCLPRQMVPLHS
;
A
#
# COMPACT_ATOMS: atom_id res chain seq x y z
N MET A 1 -5.91 -16.90 -10.95
CA MET A 1 -5.05 -16.51 -9.83
C MET A 1 -3.97 -15.60 -10.40
N SER A 2 -3.81 -14.40 -9.87
CA SER A 2 -2.73 -13.49 -10.29
C SER A 2 -1.51 -13.75 -9.42
N THR A 3 -0.38 -14.08 -10.03
CA THR A 3 0.89 -14.28 -9.33
C THR A 3 1.53 -12.92 -9.06
N VAL A 4 1.92 -12.67 -7.81
CA VAL A 4 2.69 -11.47 -7.44
C VAL A 4 4.17 -11.72 -7.77
N GLN A 5 4.77 -10.83 -8.55
CA GLN A 5 6.20 -10.90 -8.88
C GLN A 5 7.02 -10.14 -7.83
N LEU A 6 8.08 -10.75 -7.34
CA LEU A 6 9.05 -10.17 -6.41
C LEU A 6 10.42 -10.09 -7.10
N ASP A 7 10.49 -9.30 -8.16
CA ASP A 7 11.61 -9.22 -9.12
C ASP A 7 12.48 -7.96 -8.96
N GLY A 8 12.27 -7.18 -7.88
CA GLY A 8 13.00 -5.95 -7.59
C GLY A 8 12.37 -4.69 -8.16
N THR A 9 11.23 -4.79 -8.85
CA THR A 9 10.41 -3.65 -9.25
C THR A 9 9.90 -2.85 -8.05
N TRP A 10 9.47 -1.62 -8.30
CA TRP A 10 8.95 -0.71 -7.30
C TRP A 10 7.43 -0.51 -7.46
N ALA A 11 6.73 -0.56 -6.34
CA ALA A 11 5.30 -0.38 -6.20
C ALA A 11 4.98 0.82 -5.28
N ALA A 12 3.79 1.40 -5.44
CA ALA A 12 3.26 2.41 -4.52
C ALA A 12 2.45 1.75 -3.41
N GLN A 13 2.87 1.92 -2.16
CA GLN A 13 2.07 1.55 -1.00
C GLN A 13 0.99 2.61 -0.76
N LEU A 14 -0.27 2.19 -0.85
CA LEU A 14 -1.46 3.05 -0.74
C LEU A 14 -2.11 3.00 0.65
N ALA A 15 -1.86 1.96 1.43
CA ALA A 15 -2.33 1.81 2.81
C ALA A 15 -1.51 0.75 3.56
N SER A 16 -1.43 0.86 4.89
CA SER A 16 -0.83 -0.18 5.74
C SER A 16 -1.49 -0.36 7.13
N PRO A 17 -2.79 -0.65 7.21
CA PRO A 17 -3.47 -0.85 8.50
C PRO A 17 -3.10 -2.21 9.15
N TYR A 18 -3.41 -2.33 10.43
CA TYR A 18 -3.46 -3.59 11.18
C TYR A 18 -4.75 -3.63 12.00
N VAL A 19 -5.21 -4.83 12.37
CA VAL A 19 -6.43 -4.98 13.17
C VAL A 19 -6.28 -4.29 14.52
N GLY A 20 -7.24 -3.46 14.91
CA GLY A 20 -7.18 -2.67 16.13
C GLY A 20 -6.49 -1.31 15.98
N ALA A 21 -5.89 -1.00 14.82
CA ALA A 21 -5.39 0.35 14.55
C ALA A 21 -6.54 1.36 14.60
N VAL A 22 -6.29 2.55 15.16
CA VAL A 22 -7.22 3.67 15.10
C VAL A 22 -6.59 4.77 14.28
N ASP A 23 -7.23 5.13 13.17
CA ASP A 23 -6.89 6.29 12.36
C ASP A 23 -8.13 7.17 12.25
N THR A 24 -8.21 8.18 13.11
CA THR A 24 -9.39 9.06 13.21
C THR A 24 -9.62 9.92 11.97
N LEU A 25 -8.65 10.00 11.05
CA LEU A 25 -8.84 10.65 9.76
C LEU A 25 -9.59 9.76 8.75
N ILE A 26 -9.59 8.45 8.98
CA ILE A 26 -10.28 7.47 8.13
C ILE A 26 -11.58 6.98 8.79
N GLN A 27 -11.52 6.56 10.06
CA GLN A 27 -12.68 6.12 10.83
C GLN A 27 -12.47 6.28 12.35
N PRO A 28 -13.52 6.58 13.12
CA PRO A 28 -13.41 6.80 14.56
C PRO A 28 -13.23 5.51 15.38
N THR A 29 -13.53 4.35 14.80
CA THR A 29 -13.45 3.05 15.47
C THR A 29 -12.23 2.24 15.01
N PRO A 30 -11.68 1.33 15.84
CA PRO A 30 -10.57 0.48 15.44
C PRO A 30 -10.87 -0.32 14.18
N PHE A 31 -9.88 -0.50 13.30
CA PHE A 31 -10.01 -1.32 12.10
C PHE A 31 -10.28 -2.78 12.44
N THR A 32 -11.33 -3.34 11.84
CA THR A 32 -11.53 -4.79 11.75
C THR A 32 -10.84 -5.35 10.51
N ALA A 33 -10.68 -6.68 10.40
CA ALA A 33 -10.19 -7.31 9.18
C ALA A 33 -11.10 -7.01 7.97
N THR A 34 -12.41 -6.94 8.19
CA THR A 34 -13.41 -6.55 7.18
C THR A 34 -13.18 -5.11 6.70
N ASP A 35 -12.87 -4.19 7.62
CA ASP A 35 -12.60 -2.79 7.25
C ASP A 35 -11.33 -2.67 6.39
N ILE A 36 -10.27 -3.41 6.75
CA ILE A 36 -9.02 -3.47 5.97
C ILE A 36 -9.29 -4.01 4.56
N TYR A 37 -10.04 -5.11 4.45
CA TYR A 37 -10.41 -5.66 3.16
C TYR A 37 -11.26 -4.69 2.33
N ASN A 38 -12.26 -4.04 2.94
CA ASN A 38 -13.09 -3.05 2.28
C ASN A 38 -12.29 -1.82 1.85
N GLN A 39 -11.31 -1.38 2.63
CA GLN A 39 -10.38 -0.32 2.24
C GLN A 39 -9.57 -0.73 1.00
N HIS A 40 -9.02 -1.94 1.00
CA HIS A 40 -8.34 -2.49 -0.18
C HIS A 40 -9.26 -2.54 -1.41
N GLN A 41 -10.51 -3.00 -1.27
CA GLN A 41 -11.45 -3.05 -2.39
C GLN A 41 -11.77 -1.65 -2.92
N ARG A 42 -11.96 -0.66 -2.04
CA ARG A 42 -12.17 0.75 -2.46
C ARG A 42 -10.98 1.27 -3.27
N LEU A 43 -9.76 1.07 -2.77
CA LEU A 43 -8.54 1.43 -3.50
C LEU A 43 -8.46 0.68 -4.83
N LYS A 44 -8.68 -0.63 -4.84
CA LYS A 44 -8.66 -1.42 -6.08
C LYS A 44 -9.69 -0.96 -7.12
N SER A 45 -10.84 -0.45 -6.69
CA SER A 45 -11.88 0.09 -7.56
C SER A 45 -11.68 1.56 -7.97
N ASP A 46 -10.69 2.25 -7.41
CA ASP A 46 -10.46 3.67 -7.67
C ASP A 46 -10.00 3.87 -9.12
N PRO A 47 -10.68 4.73 -9.92
CA PRO A 47 -10.32 4.96 -11.31
C PRO A 47 -8.87 5.41 -11.52
N ARG A 48 -8.27 6.09 -10.54
CA ARG A 48 -6.85 6.52 -10.57
C ARG A 48 -5.89 5.34 -10.68
N PHE A 49 -6.30 4.15 -10.23
CA PHE A 49 -5.46 2.95 -10.24
C PHE A 49 -5.94 1.89 -11.24
N SER A 50 -6.97 2.20 -12.05
CA SER A 50 -7.64 1.23 -12.94
C SER A 50 -6.71 0.56 -13.96
N THR A 51 -5.61 1.21 -14.34
CA THR A 51 -4.60 0.68 -15.26
C THR A 51 -3.51 -0.14 -14.56
N TYR A 52 -3.52 -0.22 -13.23
CA TYR A 52 -2.49 -0.87 -12.43
C TYR A 52 -3.06 -2.07 -11.65
N GLY A 53 -2.21 -3.05 -11.38
CA GLY A 53 -2.56 -4.12 -10.45
C GLY A 53 -2.58 -3.57 -9.02
N VAL A 54 -3.74 -3.59 -8.35
CA VAL A 54 -3.83 -3.27 -6.91
C VAL A 54 -3.96 -4.56 -6.11
N ILE A 55 -2.99 -4.81 -5.23
CA ILE A 55 -2.87 -6.05 -4.45
C ILE A 55 -2.80 -5.76 -2.95
N LEU A 56 -3.09 -6.80 -2.15
CA LEU A 56 -3.00 -6.77 -0.69
C LEU A 56 -2.03 -7.87 -0.24
N LEU A 57 -0.99 -7.50 0.50
CA LEU A 57 0.02 -8.41 1.05
C LEU A 57 0.21 -8.17 2.55
N ARG A 58 0.82 -9.12 3.28
CA ARG A 58 1.30 -8.83 4.63
C ARG A 58 2.67 -8.17 4.54
N GLN A 59 2.98 -7.28 5.49
CA GLN A 59 4.27 -6.59 5.52
C GLN A 59 5.47 -7.55 5.56
N ASN A 60 5.29 -8.75 6.11
CA ASN A 60 6.33 -9.77 6.21
C ASN A 60 6.29 -10.82 5.08
N ASP A 61 5.59 -10.55 3.96
CA ASP A 61 5.63 -11.42 2.77
C ASP A 61 6.70 -10.99 1.76
N PHE A 62 7.26 -9.78 1.87
CA PHE A 62 8.22 -9.20 0.91
C PHE A 62 9.12 -8.13 1.56
N GLY A 63 10.21 -7.76 0.89
CA GLY A 63 11.08 -6.66 1.31
C GLY A 63 11.84 -6.95 2.60
N LYS A 64 12.03 -5.92 3.42
CA LYS A 64 12.67 -6.04 4.73
C LYS A 64 11.68 -6.51 5.79
N ARG A 65 12.03 -7.57 6.52
CA ARG A 65 11.28 -8.05 7.68
C ARG A 65 11.14 -6.94 8.72
N SER A 66 9.89 -6.72 9.14
CA SER A 66 9.57 -5.82 10.25
C SER A 66 9.82 -6.51 11.59
N SER A 67 10.32 -5.78 12.59
CA SER A 67 10.30 -6.21 13.99
C SER A 67 8.96 -5.94 14.67
N ASP A 68 8.03 -5.28 13.97
CA ASP A 68 6.67 -5.07 14.44
C ASP A 68 5.94 -6.42 14.56
N GLY A 69 5.52 -6.76 15.77
CA GLY A 69 4.80 -8.00 16.06
C GLY A 69 3.35 -8.00 15.54
N ARG A 70 2.85 -6.88 15.02
CA ARG A 70 1.49 -6.77 14.47
C ARG A 70 1.42 -7.31 13.04
N GLU A 71 0.29 -7.93 12.71
CA GLU A 71 -0.01 -8.33 11.33
C GLU A 71 -0.47 -7.10 10.53
N ILE A 72 0.51 -6.40 9.95
CA ILE A 72 0.27 -5.23 9.09
C ILE A 72 -0.04 -5.70 7.67
N TRP A 73 -1.19 -5.25 7.16
CA TRP A 73 -1.66 -5.49 5.80
C TRP A 73 -1.32 -4.30 4.94
N VAL A 74 -0.73 -4.53 3.78
CA VAL A 74 -0.18 -3.50 2.90
C VAL A 74 -0.90 -3.54 1.55
N THR A 75 -1.60 -2.46 1.19
CA THR A 75 -2.17 -2.30 -0.15
C THR A 75 -1.14 -1.65 -1.07
N LEU A 76 -0.88 -2.26 -2.22
CA LEU A 76 0.12 -1.82 -3.19
C LEU A 76 -0.51 -1.64 -4.58
N ALA A 77 -0.15 -0.56 -5.28
CA ALA A 77 -0.32 -0.44 -6.73
C ALA A 77 0.99 -0.82 -7.44
N LEU A 78 0.92 -1.77 -8.36
CA LEU A 78 2.04 -2.25 -9.17
C LEU A 78 2.25 -1.31 -10.36
N LEU A 79 3.29 -0.48 -10.31
CA LEU A 79 3.54 0.61 -11.27
C LEU A 79 4.56 0.25 -12.36
N ASP A 80 5.13 -0.96 -12.33
CA ASP A 80 6.29 -1.37 -13.13
C ASP A 80 7.46 -0.36 -13.05
N ALA A 81 7.60 0.32 -11.92
CA ALA A 81 8.63 1.34 -11.73
C ALA A 81 9.99 0.69 -11.45
N SER A 82 11.05 1.24 -12.04
CA SER A 82 12.43 0.77 -11.84
C SER A 82 13.14 1.45 -10.67
N SER A 83 12.54 2.50 -10.08
CA SER A 83 13.12 3.22 -8.95
C SER A 83 12.10 3.79 -7.98
N ALA A 84 12.54 4.02 -6.74
CA ALA A 84 11.75 4.70 -5.72
C ALA A 84 11.32 6.12 -6.15
N ASP A 85 12.16 6.82 -6.93
CA ASP A 85 11.87 8.19 -7.38
C ASP A 85 10.77 8.24 -8.43
N GLN A 86 10.68 7.23 -9.30
CA GLN A 86 9.57 7.09 -10.23
C GLN A 86 8.25 6.90 -9.48
N VAL A 87 8.25 6.06 -8.43
CA VAL A 87 7.06 5.89 -7.59
C VAL A 87 6.69 7.19 -6.87
N ARG A 88 7.66 7.92 -6.31
CA ARG A 88 7.42 9.23 -5.69
C ARG A 88 6.84 10.25 -6.69
N ALA A 89 7.35 10.28 -7.92
CA ALA A 89 6.82 11.15 -8.97
C ALA A 89 5.38 10.79 -9.36
N TRP A 90 5.08 9.48 -9.43
CA TRP A 90 3.73 9.00 -9.62
C TRP A 90 2.81 9.39 -8.46
N CYS A 91 3.23 9.19 -7.21
CA CYS A 91 2.46 9.60 -6.02
C CYS A 91 2.07 11.08 -6.09
N ARG A 92 3.01 11.99 -6.39
CA ARG A 92 2.75 13.43 -6.50
C ARG A 92 1.75 13.78 -7.60
N THR A 93 1.80 13.07 -8.72
CA THR A 93 0.87 13.28 -9.84
C THR A 93 -0.52 12.75 -9.52
N THR A 94 -0.59 11.57 -8.91
CA THR A 94 -1.85 10.87 -8.60
C THR A 94 -2.61 11.48 -7.42
N PHE A 95 -1.87 12.06 -6.47
CA PHE A 95 -2.41 12.76 -5.31
C PHE A 95 -2.00 14.23 -5.39
N ALA A 96 -2.71 15.01 -6.21
CA ALA A 96 -2.43 16.41 -6.53
C ALA A 96 -2.48 17.40 -5.34
N SER A 97 -2.49 16.92 -4.09
CA SER A 97 -2.52 17.72 -2.86
C SER A 97 -1.76 17.02 -1.72
N GLU A 98 -0.45 16.83 -1.87
CA GLU A 98 0.43 16.65 -0.71
C GLU A 98 0.39 17.94 0.13
N GLY A 99 -0.26 17.91 1.31
CA GLY A 99 -0.03 18.95 2.33
C GLY A 99 -1.17 19.31 3.29
N ALA A 100 -2.45 19.12 2.96
CA ALA A 100 -3.54 19.64 3.81
C ALA A 100 -4.28 18.57 4.63
N ASN A 101 -4.35 17.33 4.15
CA ASN A 101 -4.94 16.22 4.88
C ASN A 101 -4.04 15.01 4.76
N TYR A 102 -3.56 14.50 5.89
CA TYR A 102 -2.74 13.28 6.04
C TYR A 102 -3.47 11.99 5.58
N THR A 103 -4.49 12.09 4.71
CA THR A 103 -5.35 10.99 4.25
C THR A 103 -4.79 10.23 3.06
N ASN A 104 -3.81 10.78 2.32
CA ASN A 104 -3.25 10.15 1.12
C ASN A 104 -1.90 9.50 1.42
N PHE A 105 -1.95 8.28 1.94
CA PHE A 105 -0.77 7.44 2.13
C PHE A 105 -0.23 6.98 0.76
N CYS A 106 0.99 7.39 0.38
CA CYS A 106 1.66 6.92 -0.85
C CYS A 106 3.18 6.85 -0.65
N LEU A 107 3.74 5.64 -0.48
CA LEU A 107 5.17 5.45 -0.25
C LEU A 107 5.78 4.44 -1.23
N PRO A 108 7.03 4.65 -1.69
CA PRO A 108 7.71 3.67 -2.53
C PRO A 108 8.03 2.40 -1.72
N ARG A 109 7.74 1.25 -2.32
CA ARG A 109 8.10 -0.07 -1.80
C ARG A 109 8.74 -0.91 -2.89
N GLN A 110 9.87 -1.53 -2.57
CA GLN A 110 10.53 -2.46 -3.48
C GLN A 110 9.96 -3.87 -3.29
N MET A 111 9.62 -4.51 -4.41
CA MET A 111 9.04 -5.85 -4.48
C MET A 111 10.16 -6.87 -4.61
N VAL A 112 10.83 -7.19 -3.50
CA VAL A 112 11.87 -8.23 -3.42
C VAL A 112 11.43 -9.33 -2.46
N PRO A 113 11.99 -10.55 -2.56
CA PRO A 113 11.75 -11.59 -1.56
C PRO A 113 12.06 -11.10 -0.14
N LEU A 114 11.35 -11.63 0.85
CA LEU A 114 11.57 -11.26 2.24
C LEU A 114 13.03 -11.55 2.66
N HIS A 115 13.69 -10.53 3.22
CA HIS A 115 15.02 -10.65 3.81
C HIS A 115 15.10 -9.92 5.16
N SER A 116 16.09 -10.29 5.97
CA SER A 116 16.34 -9.72 7.30
C SER A 116 17.24 -8.48 7.22
#